data_AF-A0A151L2E4-F1
#
_entry.id   AF-A0A151L2E4-F1
#
_cell.length_a   1.000
_cell.length_b   1.000
_cell.length_c   1.000
_cell.angle_alpha   90.00
_cell.angle_beta   90.00
_cell.angle_gamma   90.00
#
_symmetry.space_group_name_H-M   'P 1'
#
loop_
_entity.id
_entity.type
_entity.pdbx_description
1 polymer ?
#
loop_
_entity_poly.entity_id
_entity_poly.type
_entity_poly.pdbx_seq_one_letter_code
_entity_poly.pdbx_strand_id
1 'polypeptide(L)'
;RSMFYNQYINDYNINENFEKYQNILNEIYNGFNESYNIINTKMSEIINDNLDYNEVKAIKEVAQIEYDKLNKKVDDLKKYFNNIKEQEMHRLIDYIKEKIFKLYIKCSEQRNIIEDSYNYITVKKQYIRNTEDVKFLLDSLNTIEKKNKSVENLEICANKEDIKNLFKHVIKLANFSGIIIISDTKTEITPENPLEDN
;
A
#
# COMPACT_ATOMS: atom_id res chain seq x y z
N ARG A 1 23.48 -9.63 5.51
CA ARG A 1 22.63 -8.43 5.32
C ARG A 1 21.46 -8.88 4.46
N SER A 2 20.23 -8.84 4.99
CA SER A 2 19.03 -9.32 4.27
C SER A 2 18.88 -8.54 2.97
N MET A 3 18.78 -9.26 1.84
CA MET A 3 18.49 -8.70 0.51
C MET A 3 17.15 -7.95 0.49
N PHE A 4 16.24 -8.22 1.44
CA PHE A 4 14.88 -7.67 1.45
C PHE A 4 14.79 -6.23 1.94
N TYR A 5 15.69 -5.78 2.83
CA TYR A 5 15.60 -4.44 3.43
C TYR A 5 15.63 -3.31 2.39
N ASN A 6 16.27 -3.53 1.24
CA ASN A 6 16.49 -2.49 0.24
C ASN A 6 15.61 -2.55 -1.03
N GLN A 7 14.89 -3.66 -1.31
CA GLN A 7 14.30 -3.89 -2.64
C GLN A 7 12.78 -3.72 -2.75
N TYR A 8 12.04 -3.70 -1.64
CA TYR A 8 10.57 -3.85 -1.71
C TYR A 8 9.76 -2.63 -1.25
N ILE A 9 10.35 -1.68 -0.52
CA ILE A 9 9.66 -0.45 -0.05
C ILE A 9 10.42 0.83 -0.46
N ASN A 10 11.73 0.77 -0.73
CA ASN A 10 12.51 1.96 -1.11
C ASN A 10 12.00 2.65 -2.39
N ASP A 11 11.37 1.89 -3.30
CA ASP A 11 10.83 2.45 -4.54
C ASP A 11 9.44 3.10 -4.33
N TYR A 12 8.82 2.95 -3.16
CA TYR A 12 7.52 3.57 -2.88
C TYR A 12 7.70 5.05 -2.57
N ASN A 13 7.37 5.92 -3.54
CA ASN A 13 7.43 7.36 -3.36
C ASN A 13 6.24 7.87 -2.53
N ILE A 14 6.45 8.03 -1.22
CA ILE A 14 5.46 8.59 -0.29
C ILE A 14 5.07 10.04 -0.65
N ASN A 15 5.92 10.76 -1.38
CA ASN A 15 5.72 12.16 -1.73
C ASN A 15 5.14 12.36 -3.14
N GLU A 16 4.82 11.29 -3.88
CA GLU A 16 4.40 11.37 -5.29
C GLU A 16 3.24 12.36 -5.50
N ASN A 17 2.27 12.37 -4.59
CA ASN A 17 1.08 13.22 -4.68
C ASN A 17 1.18 14.49 -3.81
N PHE A 18 2.31 14.74 -3.15
CA PHE A 18 2.44 15.82 -2.18
C PHE A 18 2.15 17.20 -2.77
N GLU A 19 2.74 17.53 -3.93
CA GLU A 19 2.53 18.81 -4.60
C GLU A 19 1.07 18.99 -5.03
N LYS A 20 0.45 17.93 -5.56
CA LYS A 20 -0.97 17.93 -5.91
C LYS A 20 -1.84 18.23 -4.69
N TYR A 21 -1.51 17.64 -3.54
CA TYR A 21 -2.25 17.87 -2.31
C TYR A 21 -2.06 19.28 -1.75
N GLN A 22 -0.84 19.81 -1.81
CA GLN A 22 -0.54 21.19 -1.42
C GLN A 22 -1.29 22.21 -2.29
N ASN A 23 -1.36 22.00 -3.60
CA ASN A 23 -2.05 22.92 -4.50
C ASN A 23 -3.54 23.06 -4.17
N ILE A 24 -4.24 21.95 -3.95
CA ILE A 24 -5.67 21.98 -3.60
C ILE A 24 -5.89 22.56 -2.19
N LEU A 25 -5.02 22.25 -1.23
CA LEU A 25 -5.07 22.87 0.10
C LEU A 25 -4.91 24.40 0.00
N ASN A 26 -3.98 24.87 -0.82
CA ASN A 26 -3.77 26.30 -1.04
C ASN A 26 -5.01 26.97 -1.66
N GLU A 27 -5.70 26.32 -2.60
CA GLU A 27 -6.94 26.85 -3.17
C GLU A 27 -8.07 26.97 -2.12
N ILE A 28 -8.21 25.98 -1.25
CA ILE A 28 -9.18 26.01 -0.14
C ILE A 28 -8.83 27.14 0.84
N TYR A 29 -7.55 27.26 1.19
CA TYR A 29 -7.05 28.26 2.12
C TYR A 29 -7.19 29.69 1.59
N ASN A 30 -6.86 29.91 0.31
CA ASN A 30 -7.03 31.21 -0.33
C ASN A 30 -8.50 31.64 -0.34
N GLY A 31 -9.41 30.73 -0.72
CA GLY A 31 -10.84 31.01 -0.69
C GLY A 31 -11.38 31.28 0.73
N PHE A 32 -10.84 30.61 1.75
CA PHE A 32 -11.18 30.90 3.14
C PHE A 32 -10.75 32.32 3.54
N ASN A 33 -9.51 32.71 3.21
CA ASN A 33 -8.97 34.03 3.54
C ASN A 33 -9.70 35.16 2.82
N GLU A 34 -10.11 34.95 1.57
CA GLU A 34 -10.89 35.94 0.82
C GLU A 34 -12.21 36.25 1.52
N SER A 35 -13.01 35.23 1.85
CA SER A 35 -14.28 35.43 2.57
C SER A 35 -14.06 36.03 3.96
N TYR A 36 -13.04 35.56 4.69
CA TYR A 36 -12.70 36.10 6.01
C TYR A 36 -12.33 37.60 5.95
N ASN A 37 -11.54 38.01 4.96
CA ASN A 37 -11.14 39.40 4.79
C ASN A 37 -12.34 40.30 4.44
N ILE A 38 -13.26 39.82 3.60
CA ILE A 38 -14.49 40.57 3.28
C ILE A 38 -15.34 40.73 4.55
N ILE A 39 -15.54 39.66 5.33
CA ILE A 39 -16.28 39.71 6.60
C ILE A 39 -15.67 40.75 7.55
N ASN A 40 -14.35 40.73 7.74
CA ASN A 40 -13.66 41.69 8.62
C ASN A 40 -13.77 43.13 8.12
N THR A 41 -13.68 43.34 6.81
CA THR A 41 -13.86 44.66 6.21
C THR A 41 -15.27 45.17 6.48
N LYS A 42 -16.28 44.33 6.24
CA LYS A 42 -17.70 44.65 6.48
C LYS A 42 -18.02 44.90 7.95
N MET A 43 -17.44 44.13 8.87
CA MET A 43 -17.56 44.41 10.30
C MET A 43 -16.89 45.74 10.69
N SER A 44 -15.75 46.07 10.08
CA SER A 44 -15.05 47.33 10.36
C SER A 44 -15.83 48.55 9.87
N GLU A 45 -16.50 48.46 8.70
CA GLU A 45 -17.41 49.49 8.19
C GLU A 45 -18.54 49.76 9.21
N ILE A 46 -19.20 48.71 9.72
CA ILE A 46 -20.28 48.85 10.72
C ILE A 46 -19.80 49.52 12.01
N ILE A 47 -18.58 49.22 12.46
CA ILE A 47 -18.05 49.73 13.75
C ILE A 47 -17.60 51.20 13.64
N ASN A 48 -17.02 51.59 12.50
CA ASN A 48 -16.33 52.88 12.37
C ASN A 48 -17.15 53.94 11.63
N ASP A 49 -18.10 53.54 10.78
CA ASP A 49 -18.87 54.47 9.97
C ASP A 49 -20.21 54.82 10.65
N ASN A 50 -20.65 56.07 10.51
CA ASN A 50 -21.93 56.51 11.06
C ASN A 50 -23.06 56.17 10.08
N LEU A 51 -23.41 54.88 10.02
CA LEU A 51 -24.33 54.29 9.04
C LEU A 51 -25.79 54.31 9.51
N ASP A 52 -26.71 54.40 8.56
CA ASP A 52 -28.13 54.19 8.82
C ASP A 52 -28.52 52.71 8.88
N TYR A 53 -29.76 52.43 9.29
CA TYR A 53 -30.27 51.06 9.42
C TYR A 53 -30.24 50.26 8.12
N ASN A 54 -30.55 50.89 6.98
CA ASN A 54 -30.60 50.19 5.69
C ASN A 54 -29.19 49.85 5.20
N GLU A 55 -28.22 50.74 5.43
CA GLU A 55 -26.81 50.51 5.14
C GLU A 55 -26.25 49.34 5.97
N VAL A 56 -26.50 49.35 7.28
CA VAL A 56 -26.09 48.24 8.17
C VAL A 56 -26.73 46.91 7.74
N LYS A 57 -28.01 46.93 7.34
CA LYS A 57 -28.70 45.72 6.85
C LYS A 57 -28.04 45.16 5.60
N ALA A 58 -27.71 46.00 4.61
CA ALA A 58 -27.06 45.56 3.38
C ALA A 58 -25.67 44.96 3.66
N ILE A 59 -24.88 45.59 4.54
CA ILE A 59 -23.57 45.07 4.93
C ILE A 59 -23.70 43.70 5.62
N LYS A 60 -24.69 43.55 6.51
CA LYS A 60 -24.95 42.28 7.20
C LYS A 60 -25.29 41.16 6.21
N GLU A 61 -26.10 41.43 5.19
CA GLU A 61 -26.44 40.46 4.16
C GLU A 61 -25.18 39.97 3.40
N VAL A 62 -24.28 40.88 3.03
CA VAL A 62 -23.00 40.50 2.40
C VAL A 62 -22.14 39.66 3.34
N ALA A 63 -21.98 40.08 4.60
CA ALA A 63 -21.20 39.32 5.57
C ALA A 63 -21.77 37.90 5.79
N GLN A 64 -23.11 37.76 5.82
CA GLN A 64 -23.77 36.46 5.96
C GLN A 64 -23.46 35.53 4.79
N ILE A 65 -23.51 36.04 3.55
CA ILE A 65 -23.16 35.27 2.34
C ILE A 65 -21.71 34.77 2.42
N GLU A 66 -20.78 35.61 2.89
CA GLU A 66 -19.38 35.22 3.05
C GLU A 66 -19.17 34.23 4.19
N TYR A 67 -19.93 34.32 5.29
CA TYR A 67 -19.92 33.31 6.35
C TYR A 67 -20.34 31.93 5.84
N ASP A 68 -21.39 31.88 5.01
CA ASP A 68 -21.86 30.62 4.42
C ASP A 68 -20.81 30.01 3.47
N LYS A 69 -20.10 30.84 2.69
CA LYS A 69 -18.96 30.40 1.88
C LYS A 69 -17.82 29.85 2.74
N LEU A 70 -17.50 30.51 3.84
CA LEU A 70 -16.44 30.09 4.76
C LEU A 70 -16.77 28.74 5.41
N ASN A 71 -18.01 28.55 5.86
CA ASN A 71 -18.49 27.25 6.37
C ASN A 71 -18.36 26.14 5.33
N LYS A 72 -18.77 26.41 4.08
CA LYS A 72 -18.60 25.46 2.98
C LYS A 72 -17.14 25.10 2.74
N LYS A 73 -16.20 26.05 2.81
CA LYS A 73 -14.75 25.78 2.66
C LYS A 73 -14.20 24.90 3.77
N VAL A 74 -14.70 25.04 5.01
CA VAL A 74 -14.33 24.14 6.11
C VAL A 74 -14.82 22.72 5.85
N ASP A 75 -16.02 22.55 5.31
CA ASP A 75 -16.54 21.22 4.96
C ASP A 75 -15.79 20.61 3.76
N ASP A 76 -15.47 21.41 2.75
CA ASP A 76 -14.63 21.00 1.63
C ASP A 76 -13.25 20.52 2.13
N LEU A 77 -12.66 21.23 3.10
CA LEU A 77 -11.38 20.85 3.72
C LEU A 77 -11.46 19.49 4.42
N LYS A 78 -12.49 19.27 5.25
CA LYS A 78 -12.70 17.98 5.94
C LYS A 78 -12.87 16.84 4.94
N LYS A 79 -13.71 17.06 3.93
CA LYS A 79 -13.94 16.07 2.86
C LYS A 79 -12.64 15.77 2.12
N TYR A 80 -11.84 16.80 1.86
CA TYR A 80 -10.57 16.65 1.16
C TYR A 80 -9.55 15.83 1.96
N PHE A 81 -9.41 16.08 3.27
CA PHE A 81 -8.53 15.26 4.12
C PHE A 81 -8.94 13.80 4.17
N ASN A 82 -10.25 13.52 4.27
CA ASN A 82 -10.75 12.14 4.21
C ASN A 82 -10.41 11.48 2.87
N ASN A 83 -10.57 12.21 1.77
CA ASN A 83 -10.23 11.72 0.45
C ASN A 83 -8.72 11.45 0.28
N ILE A 84 -7.83 12.31 0.80
CA ILE A 84 -6.38 12.05 0.80
C ILE A 84 -6.10 10.74 1.55
N LYS A 85 -6.66 10.60 2.75
CA LYS A 85 -6.46 9.41 3.59
C LYS A 85 -6.87 8.14 2.84
N GLU A 86 -8.04 8.14 2.24
CA GLU A 86 -8.56 6.98 1.50
C GLU A 86 -7.72 6.66 0.25
N GLN A 87 -7.37 7.67 -0.55
CA GLN A 87 -6.59 7.48 -1.77
C GLN A 87 -5.18 6.95 -1.50
N GLU A 88 -4.47 7.55 -0.55
CA GLU A 88 -3.11 7.12 -0.19
C GLU A 88 -3.10 5.74 0.47
N MET A 89 -4.13 5.43 1.26
CA MET A 89 -4.33 4.10 1.83
C MET A 89 -4.49 3.04 0.73
N HIS A 90 -5.35 3.29 -0.26
CA HIS A 90 -5.53 2.36 -1.39
C HIS A 90 -4.24 2.19 -2.20
N ARG A 91 -3.53 3.30 -2.50
CA ARG A 91 -2.26 3.27 -3.23
C ARG A 91 -1.23 2.39 -2.53
N LEU A 92 -1.11 2.52 -1.20
CA LEU A 92 -0.20 1.72 -0.40
C LEU A 92 -0.60 0.23 -0.38
N ILE A 93 -1.88 -0.08 -0.20
CA ILE A 93 -2.40 -1.45 -0.20
C ILE A 93 -2.11 -2.13 -1.53
N ASP A 94 -2.38 -1.45 -2.65
CA ASP A 94 -2.19 -2.02 -3.98
C ASP A 94 -0.71 -2.27 -4.28
N TYR A 95 0.17 -1.36 -3.87
CA TYR A 95 1.61 -1.55 -3.96
C TYR A 95 2.09 -2.80 -3.20
N ILE A 96 1.64 -2.96 -1.95
CA ILE A 96 2.00 -4.12 -1.12
C ILE A 96 1.46 -5.41 -1.74
N LYS A 97 0.20 -5.42 -2.18
CA LYS A 97 -0.42 -6.59 -2.85
C LYS A 97 0.38 -7.01 -4.08
N GLU A 98 0.81 -6.05 -4.90
CA GLU A 98 1.60 -6.32 -6.09
C GLU A 98 2.93 -7.00 -5.74
N LYS A 99 3.65 -6.50 -4.73
CA LYS A 99 4.92 -7.09 -4.28
C LYS A 99 4.73 -8.51 -3.74
N ILE A 100 3.70 -8.74 -2.93
CA ILE A 100 3.36 -10.07 -2.41
C ILE A 100 3.00 -11.03 -3.54
N PHE A 101 2.20 -10.57 -4.51
CA PHE A 101 1.79 -11.40 -5.64
C PHE A 101 2.97 -11.80 -6.53
N LYS A 102 3.90 -10.87 -6.80
CA LYS A 102 5.14 -11.18 -7.53
C LYS A 102 6.00 -12.22 -6.80
N LEU A 103 6.09 -12.12 -5.47
CA LEU A 103 6.80 -13.11 -4.67
C LEU A 103 6.12 -14.48 -4.76
N TYR A 104 4.79 -14.52 -4.64
CA TYR A 104 4.00 -15.74 -4.78
C TYR A 104 4.22 -16.42 -6.14
N ILE A 105 4.20 -15.67 -7.24
CA ILE A 105 4.47 -16.21 -8.58
C ILE A 105 5.86 -16.88 -8.62
N LYS A 106 6.90 -16.16 -8.19
CA LYS A 106 8.28 -16.69 -8.20
C LYS A 106 8.38 -17.98 -7.37
N CYS A 107 7.79 -18.02 -6.18
CA CYS A 107 7.81 -19.23 -5.36
C CYS A 107 6.98 -20.39 -5.95
N SER A 108 5.85 -20.09 -6.61
CA SER A 108 5.02 -21.08 -7.30
C SER A 108 5.75 -21.72 -8.47
N GLU A 109 6.47 -20.92 -9.28
CA GLU A 109 7.30 -21.41 -10.38
C GLU A 109 8.39 -22.37 -9.88
N GLN A 110 9.08 -22.01 -8.79
CA GLN A 110 10.10 -22.87 -8.18
C GLN A 110 9.51 -24.17 -7.63
N ARG A 111 8.35 -24.09 -6.96
CA ARG A 111 7.63 -25.27 -6.48
C ARG A 111 7.29 -26.23 -7.63
N ASN A 112 6.81 -25.72 -8.76
CA ASN A 112 6.46 -26.54 -9.91
C ASN A 112 7.68 -27.29 -10.46
N ILE A 113 8.86 -26.64 -10.52
CA ILE A 113 10.11 -27.28 -10.95
C ILE A 113 10.51 -28.42 -9.99
N ILE A 114 10.37 -28.20 -8.69
CA ILE A 114 10.66 -29.21 -7.65
C ILE A 114 9.69 -30.38 -7.75
N GLU A 115 8.37 -30.12 -7.84
CA GLU A 115 7.35 -31.16 -7.93
C GLU A 115 7.50 -32.00 -9.21
N ASP A 116 7.71 -31.38 -10.37
CA ASP A 116 7.96 -32.08 -11.64
C ASP A 116 9.23 -32.94 -11.58
N SER A 117 10.29 -32.46 -10.92
CA SER A 117 11.52 -33.22 -10.73
C SER A 117 11.30 -34.43 -9.81
N TYR A 118 10.66 -34.22 -8.65
CA TYR A 118 10.35 -35.25 -7.68
C TYR A 118 9.42 -36.34 -8.25
N ASN A 119 8.35 -35.94 -8.94
CA ASN A 119 7.40 -36.86 -9.55
C ASN A 119 8.06 -37.72 -10.63
N TYR A 120 8.88 -37.13 -11.49
CA TYR A 120 9.61 -37.88 -12.51
C TYR A 120 10.56 -38.91 -11.90
N ILE A 121 11.36 -38.53 -10.90
CA ILE A 121 12.29 -39.44 -10.21
C ILE A 121 11.51 -40.58 -9.55
N THR A 122 10.41 -40.26 -8.87
CA THR A 122 9.57 -41.24 -8.16
C THR A 122 9.00 -42.28 -9.12
N VAL A 123 8.45 -41.83 -10.25
CA VAL A 123 7.89 -42.72 -11.28
C VAL A 123 9.01 -43.57 -11.90
N LYS A 124 10.12 -42.95 -12.33
CA LYS A 124 11.22 -43.68 -13.01
C LYS A 124 11.94 -44.67 -12.11
N LYS A 125 12.02 -44.42 -10.80
CA LYS A 125 12.60 -45.37 -9.83
C LYS A 125 11.96 -46.76 -9.90
N GLN A 126 10.64 -46.84 -10.14
CA GLN A 126 9.92 -48.11 -10.25
C GLN A 126 10.30 -48.89 -11.53
N TYR A 127 10.50 -48.17 -12.65
CA TYR A 127 10.87 -48.78 -13.93
C TYR A 127 12.34 -49.17 -14.01
N ILE A 128 13.24 -48.33 -13.48
CA ILE A 128 14.69 -48.58 -13.45
C ILE A 128 15.00 -49.87 -12.68
N ARG A 129 14.27 -50.16 -11.59
CA ARG A 129 14.51 -51.35 -10.76
C ARG A 129 14.31 -52.68 -11.51
N ASN A 130 13.47 -52.69 -12.53
CA ASN A 130 12.94 -53.92 -13.13
C ASN A 130 13.31 -54.09 -14.61
N THR A 131 14.05 -53.16 -15.21
CA THR A 131 14.36 -53.18 -16.65
C THR A 131 15.82 -53.55 -16.92
N GLU A 132 16.06 -54.32 -17.98
CA GLU A 132 17.39 -54.64 -18.50
C GLU A 132 17.75 -53.81 -19.76
N ASP A 133 16.84 -52.93 -20.21
CA ASP A 133 17.08 -52.05 -21.37
C ASP A 133 18.08 -50.94 -21.01
N VAL A 134 19.34 -51.16 -21.40
CA VAL A 134 20.47 -50.25 -21.19
C VAL A 134 20.23 -48.86 -21.78
N LYS A 135 19.56 -48.76 -22.94
CA LYS A 135 19.32 -47.45 -23.58
C LYS A 135 18.28 -46.66 -22.80
N PHE A 136 17.20 -47.31 -22.40
CA PHE A 136 16.18 -46.71 -21.54
C PHE A 136 16.76 -46.26 -20.18
N LEU A 137 17.65 -47.06 -19.59
CA LEU A 137 18.34 -46.72 -18.35
C LEU A 137 19.18 -45.46 -18.51
N LEU A 138 20.00 -45.38 -19.56
CA LEU A 138 20.86 -44.23 -19.84
C LEU A 138 20.02 -42.95 -20.06
N ASP A 139 18.96 -43.02 -20.87
CA ASP A 139 18.08 -41.89 -21.15
C ASP A 139 17.35 -41.39 -19.88
N SER A 140 16.94 -42.33 -19.02
CA SER A 140 16.29 -42.01 -17.76
C SER A 140 17.25 -41.33 -16.79
N LEU A 141 18.48 -41.84 -16.64
CA LEU A 141 19.51 -41.24 -15.79
C LEU A 141 19.92 -39.84 -16.28
N ASN A 142 20.10 -39.65 -17.60
CA ASN A 142 20.37 -38.34 -18.19
C ASN A 142 19.25 -37.33 -17.91
N THR A 143 18.00 -37.76 -17.94
CA THR A 143 16.86 -36.88 -17.64
C THR A 143 16.76 -36.54 -16.15
N ILE A 144 17.06 -37.50 -15.27
CA ILE A 144 17.16 -37.27 -13.82
C ILE A 144 18.26 -36.25 -13.51
N GLU A 145 19.43 -36.39 -14.13
CA GLU A 145 20.53 -35.44 -13.95
C GLU A 145 20.14 -34.02 -14.37
N LYS A 146 19.47 -33.87 -15.52
CA LYS A 146 18.96 -32.57 -15.97
C LYS A 146 17.96 -31.96 -14.99
N LYS A 147 17.01 -32.75 -14.48
CA LYS A 147 16.02 -32.30 -13.49
C LYS A 147 16.67 -31.90 -12.16
N ASN A 148 17.64 -32.67 -11.68
CA ASN A 148 18.42 -32.29 -10.48
C ASN A 148 19.18 -30.98 -10.67
N LYS A 149 19.85 -30.78 -11.81
CA LYS A 149 20.52 -29.50 -12.11
C LYS A 149 19.54 -28.32 -12.15
N SER A 150 18.33 -28.52 -12.68
CA SER A 150 17.29 -27.49 -12.65
C SER A 150 16.87 -27.11 -11.22
N VAL A 151 16.83 -28.06 -10.29
CA VAL A 151 16.55 -27.80 -8.86
C VAL A 151 17.74 -27.17 -8.15
N GLU A 152 18.97 -27.63 -8.39
CA GLU A 152 20.20 -27.06 -7.80
C GLU A 152 20.42 -25.60 -8.19
N ASN A 153 20.01 -25.22 -9.40
CA ASN A 153 20.11 -23.86 -9.90
C ASN A 153 18.98 -22.93 -9.41
N LEU A 154 18.04 -23.43 -8.59
CA LEU A 154 16.99 -22.59 -8.03
C LEU A 154 17.58 -21.64 -6.98
N GLU A 155 17.46 -20.35 -7.24
CA GLU A 155 17.77 -19.32 -6.26
C GLU A 155 16.58 -19.18 -5.30
N ILE A 156 16.74 -19.52 -4.02
CA ILE A 156 15.66 -19.55 -3.02
C ILE A 156 14.81 -18.25 -3.09
N CYS A 157 13.51 -18.38 -3.41
CA CYS A 157 12.64 -17.23 -3.67
C CYS A 157 12.51 -16.26 -2.48
N ALA A 158 12.45 -16.78 -1.26
CA ALA A 158 12.53 -16.05 0.01
C ALA A 158 12.79 -17.04 1.14
N ASN A 159 13.60 -16.67 2.14
CA ASN A 159 13.66 -17.43 3.37
C ASN A 159 12.57 -16.95 4.36
N LYS A 160 12.30 -17.77 5.39
CA LYS A 160 11.29 -17.46 6.42
C LYS A 160 11.52 -16.09 7.07
N GLU A 161 12.78 -15.71 7.26
CA GLU A 161 13.16 -14.46 7.93
C GLU A 161 12.86 -13.23 7.07
N ASP A 162 13.04 -13.35 5.77
CA ASP A 162 12.71 -12.31 4.80
C ASP A 162 11.19 -12.05 4.73
N ILE A 163 10.38 -13.12 4.79
CA ILE A 163 8.92 -13.04 4.86
C ILE A 163 8.47 -12.38 6.18
N LYS A 164 9.05 -12.81 7.31
CA LYS A 164 8.77 -12.21 8.63
C LYS A 164 9.06 -10.70 8.62
N ASN A 165 10.20 -10.29 8.07
CA ASN A 165 10.57 -8.88 8.02
C ASN A 165 9.65 -8.07 7.09
N LEU A 166 9.29 -8.58 5.92
CA LEU A 166 8.31 -7.94 5.04
C LEU A 166 6.98 -7.69 5.77
N PHE A 167 6.48 -8.71 6.48
CA PHE A 167 5.20 -8.64 7.16
C PHE A 167 5.20 -7.57 8.27
N LYS A 168 6.29 -7.43 9.03
CA LYS A 168 6.45 -6.33 10.01
C LYS A 168 6.28 -4.95 9.37
N HIS A 169 6.84 -4.74 8.19
CA HIS A 169 6.73 -3.45 7.50
C HIS A 169 5.31 -3.22 6.98
N VAL A 170 4.66 -4.25 6.45
CA VAL A 170 3.24 -4.18 6.05
C VAL A 170 2.36 -3.78 7.23
N ILE A 171 2.58 -4.36 8.41
CA ILE A 171 1.84 -4.00 9.64
C ILE A 171 2.12 -2.55 10.04
N LYS A 172 3.39 -2.11 10.03
CA LYS A 172 3.75 -0.71 10.34
C LYS A 172 3.05 0.29 9.41
N LEU A 173 3.03 -0.02 8.12
CA LEU A 173 2.40 0.81 7.10
C LEU A 173 0.88 0.83 7.25
N ALA A 174 0.25 -0.31 7.52
CA ALA A 174 -1.17 -0.40 7.83
C ALA A 174 -1.54 0.42 9.07
N ASN A 175 -0.77 0.28 10.16
CA ASN A 175 -0.98 1.02 11.41
C ASN A 175 -0.84 2.54 11.21
N PHE A 176 0.13 2.99 10.40
CA PHE A 176 0.27 4.41 10.03
C PHE A 176 -0.99 4.95 9.33
N SER A 177 -1.64 4.13 8.50
CA SER A 177 -2.91 4.46 7.86
C SER A 177 -4.14 4.28 8.78
N GLY A 178 -3.95 3.87 10.03
CA GLY A 178 -5.02 3.59 10.99
C GLY A 178 -5.76 2.29 10.73
N ILE A 179 -5.15 1.35 10.01
CA ILE A 179 -5.68 -0.01 9.78
C ILE A 179 -5.07 -0.93 10.82
N ILE A 180 -5.92 -1.65 11.54
CA ILE A 180 -5.51 -2.72 12.45
C ILE A 180 -5.59 -4.06 11.70
N ILE A 181 -4.50 -4.80 11.67
CA ILE A 181 -4.45 -6.14 11.06
C ILE A 181 -4.83 -7.16 12.12
N ILE A 182 -5.81 -8.01 11.80
CA ILE A 182 -6.28 -9.07 12.70
C ILE A 182 -6.07 -10.42 12.02
N SER A 183 -5.56 -11.40 12.77
CA SER A 183 -5.47 -12.79 12.32
C SER A 183 -6.85 -13.43 12.14
N ASP A 184 -6.87 -14.55 11.44
CA ASP A 184 -7.96 -15.53 11.42
C ASP A 184 -8.36 -16.03 12.82
N THR A 185 -7.43 -16.02 13.78
CA THR A 185 -7.70 -16.29 15.20
C THR A 185 -8.22 -15.09 16.00
N LYS A 186 -8.57 -13.98 15.33
CA LYS A 186 -9.04 -12.71 15.92
C LYS A 186 -8.03 -12.01 16.83
N THR A 187 -6.74 -12.31 16.67
CA THR A 187 -5.67 -11.67 17.42
C THR A 187 -5.11 -10.49 16.62
N GLU A 188 -4.93 -9.34 17.25
CA GLU A 188 -4.26 -8.21 16.61
C GLU A 188 -2.80 -8.58 16.31
N ILE A 189 -2.39 -8.36 15.06
CA ILE A 189 -1.03 -8.63 14.61
C ILE A 189 -0.24 -7.32 14.70
N THR A 190 0.80 -7.30 15.53
CA THR A 190 1.67 -6.13 15.70
C THR A 190 3.02 -6.33 14.99
N PRO A 191 3.78 -5.26 14.71
CA PRO A 191 5.13 -5.39 14.14
C PRO A 191 6.09 -6.18 15.04
N GLU A 192 5.83 -6.25 16.35
CA GLU A 192 6.60 -7.05 17.29
C GLU A 192 6.20 -8.53 17.28
N ASN A 193 4.97 -8.86 16.87
CA ASN A 193 4.46 -10.23 16.81
C ASN A 193 3.80 -10.55 15.45
N PRO A 194 4.58 -10.57 14.35
CA PRO A 194 4.04 -10.65 13.00
C PRO A 194 3.45 -12.01 12.62
N LEU A 195 3.54 -13.04 13.48
CA LEU A 195 2.91 -14.38 13.45
C LEU A 195 3.79 -15.28 14.33
N GLU A 196 3.24 -15.81 15.41
CA GLU A 196 3.98 -16.76 16.27
C GLU A 196 4.32 -18.03 15.49
N ASP A 197 5.51 -18.56 15.75
CA ASP A 197 6.05 -19.76 15.10
C ASP A 197 5.19 -20.99 15.43
N ASN A 198 4.32 -21.38 14.50
CA ASN A 198 3.83 -22.76 14.38
C ASN A 198 4.70 -23.53 13.38
#